data_AF-A0ABD5MX68-F1
#
_entry.id   AF-A0ABD5MX68-F1
#
_cell.length_a   1.000
_cell.length_b   1.000
_cell.length_c   1.000
_cell.angle_alpha   90.00
_cell.angle_beta   90.00
_cell.angle_gamma   90.00
#
_symmetry.space_group_name_H-M   'P 1'
#
loop_
_entity.id
_entity.type
_entity.pdbx_description
1 polymer ?
#
loop_
_entity_poly.entity_id
_entity_poly.type
_entity_poly.pdbx_seq_one_letter_code
_entity_poly.pdbx_strand_id
1 'polypeptide(L)'
;MLFVPLLLLMLISNFFIYSFYENKWQRVNDVLKDYKEKNDRLVVDCQELVVENNNFFDMYQTPESMPLIEVESEEDNVDQNFRSNILRSVEENCAAVSLVYFTNFGSDEQIITLSVPWEKYEYYHKRPHPRCISNFNTIDDRAIAEYITSDESIITKIARTVRSKTHSQVELANALLNFVQDKRHGLSLRFYPSTNTEYKYPIETLVEMGGDCDAHAFLFASLMKSAGFKVLLIFFDEIIEYQHHIAVAIQLEQPPTNTLRHIEDFSLTYNNEEYYFAETTCSNWRVGDLPPILNDISYQIIPL
;
A
#
# COMPACT_ATOMS: atom_id res chain seq x y z
N MET A 1 56.95 24.28 28.13
CA MET A 1 55.63 24.69 28.67
C MET A 1 54.68 24.88 27.51
N LEU A 2 53.51 24.25 27.59
CA LEU A 2 52.26 24.57 26.90
C LEU A 2 52.16 24.30 25.38
N PHE A 3 51.91 23.03 25.05
CA PHE A 3 51.14 22.62 23.86
C PHE A 3 50.17 21.50 24.26
N VAL A 4 49.25 21.78 25.20
CA VAL A 4 48.13 20.87 25.52
C VAL A 4 46.81 21.63 25.82
N PRO A 5 46.26 22.48 24.92
CA PRO A 5 44.84 22.87 25.07
C PRO A 5 43.91 22.31 23.98
N LEU A 6 44.40 21.98 22.78
CA LEU A 6 43.49 21.62 21.66
C LEU A 6 42.97 20.18 21.72
N LEU A 7 43.79 19.22 22.18
CA LEU A 7 43.40 17.80 22.20
C LEU A 7 42.31 17.50 23.25
N LEU A 8 42.31 18.23 24.36
CA LEU A 8 41.35 18.02 25.45
C LEU A 8 39.96 18.60 25.09
N LEU A 9 39.92 19.71 24.34
CA LEU A 9 38.68 20.31 23.83
C LEU A 9 38.00 19.44 22.77
N MET A 10 38.77 18.77 21.90
CA MET A 10 38.20 17.82 20.92
C MET A 10 37.67 16.52 21.55
N LEU A 11 38.26 16.06 22.66
CA LEU A 11 37.79 14.88 23.36
C LEU A 11 36.49 15.14 24.14
N ILE A 12 36.34 16.33 24.72
CA ILE A 12 35.10 16.73 25.42
C ILE A 12 33.97 16.99 24.42
N SER A 13 34.23 17.60 23.26
CA SER A 13 33.21 17.77 22.21
C SER A 13 32.75 16.44 21.61
N ASN A 14 33.69 15.50 21.40
CA ASN A 14 33.33 14.16 20.91
C ASN A 14 32.54 13.36 21.94
N PHE A 15 32.81 13.49 23.25
CA PHE A 15 32.05 12.77 24.28
C PHE A 15 30.60 13.27 24.42
N PHE A 16 30.37 14.58 24.29
CA PHE A 16 29.00 15.14 24.28
C PHE A 16 28.25 14.83 22.99
N ILE A 17 28.92 14.82 21.84
CA ILE A 17 28.31 14.38 20.58
C ILE A 17 27.94 12.89 20.67
N TYR A 18 28.85 12.03 21.14
CA TYR A 18 28.58 10.59 21.27
C TYR A 18 27.44 10.29 22.25
N SER A 19 27.39 10.98 23.39
CA SER A 19 26.31 10.87 24.39
C SER A 19 24.95 11.40 23.90
N PHE A 20 24.96 12.43 23.04
CA PHE A 20 23.73 12.97 22.45
C PHE A 20 23.20 12.08 21.31
N TYR A 21 24.10 11.45 20.55
CA TYR A 21 23.75 10.47 19.52
C TYR A 21 23.24 9.15 20.13
N GLU A 22 23.89 8.62 21.18
CA GLU A 22 23.40 7.39 21.84
C GLU A 22 21.99 7.56 22.40
N ASN A 23 21.62 8.72 22.95
CA ASN A 23 20.26 8.94 23.46
C ASN A 23 19.18 9.00 22.35
N LYS A 24 19.53 9.43 21.12
CA LYS A 24 18.63 9.36 19.95
C LYS A 24 18.54 7.95 19.41
N TRP A 25 19.65 7.22 19.33
CA TRP A 25 19.67 5.81 18.91
C TRP A 25 18.96 4.90 19.91
N GLN A 26 19.05 5.18 21.21
CA GLN A 26 18.27 4.48 22.23
C GLN A 26 16.78 4.71 22.00
N ARG A 27 16.34 5.96 21.77
CA ARG A 27 14.93 6.26 21.44
C ARG A 27 14.46 5.63 20.13
N VAL A 28 15.30 5.58 19.10
CA VAL A 28 14.97 4.91 17.82
C VAL A 28 14.91 3.40 18.02
N ASN A 29 15.83 2.81 18.79
CA ASN A 29 15.78 1.40 19.14
C ASN A 29 14.58 1.08 20.04
N ASP A 30 14.19 1.99 20.94
CA ASP A 30 13.00 1.86 21.78
C ASP A 30 11.73 1.98 20.93
N VAL A 31 11.70 2.86 19.93
CA VAL A 31 10.59 2.98 18.95
C VAL A 31 10.55 1.78 18.01
N LEU A 32 11.70 1.27 17.55
CA LEU A 32 11.76 0.07 16.69
C LEU A 32 11.45 -1.19 17.48
N LYS A 33 11.82 -1.24 18.76
CA LYS A 33 11.46 -2.32 19.68
C LYS A 33 9.99 -2.23 20.05
N ASP A 34 9.45 -1.05 20.31
CA ASP A 34 8.02 -0.80 20.50
C ASP A 34 7.24 -1.11 19.21
N TYR A 35 7.77 -0.76 18.04
CA TYR A 35 7.19 -1.11 16.73
C TYR A 35 7.25 -2.61 16.49
N LYS A 36 8.36 -3.28 16.80
CA LYS A 36 8.49 -4.74 16.67
C LYS A 36 7.61 -5.46 17.68
N GLU A 37 7.56 -5.03 18.93
CA GLU A 37 6.69 -5.60 19.96
C GLU A 37 5.22 -5.31 19.67
N LYS A 38 4.87 -4.14 19.13
CA LYS A 38 3.52 -3.82 18.64
C LYS A 38 3.18 -4.58 17.37
N ASN A 39 4.12 -4.77 16.44
CA ASN A 39 3.92 -5.54 15.22
C ASN A 39 3.79 -7.04 15.53
N ASP A 40 4.61 -7.57 16.42
CA ASP A 40 4.53 -8.96 16.89
C ASP A 40 3.25 -9.17 17.71
N ARG A 41 2.84 -8.20 18.55
CA ARG A 41 1.53 -8.23 19.22
C ARG A 41 0.37 -8.04 18.26
N LEU A 42 0.45 -7.15 17.27
CA LEU A 42 -0.59 -6.96 16.26
C LEU A 42 -0.69 -8.18 15.36
N VAL A 43 0.41 -8.88 15.07
CA VAL A 43 0.38 -10.15 14.33
C VAL A 43 -0.29 -11.24 15.16
N VAL A 44 0.00 -11.33 16.46
CA VAL A 44 -0.66 -12.27 17.38
C VAL A 44 -2.13 -11.90 17.62
N ASP A 45 -2.43 -10.64 17.89
CA ASP A 45 -3.79 -10.12 18.09
C ASP A 45 -4.59 -10.19 16.78
N CYS A 46 -3.97 -9.98 15.60
CA CYS A 46 -4.62 -10.23 14.31
C CYS A 46 -4.84 -11.73 14.09
N GLN A 47 -3.93 -12.62 14.50
CA GLN A 47 -4.16 -14.06 14.45
C GLN A 47 -5.31 -14.48 15.39
N GLU A 48 -5.44 -13.85 16.56
CA GLU A 48 -6.54 -14.10 17.51
C GLU A 48 -7.87 -13.46 17.04
N LEU A 49 -7.84 -12.24 16.47
CA LEU A 49 -9.01 -11.57 15.89
C LEU A 49 -9.48 -12.20 14.57
N VAL A 50 -8.58 -12.80 13.79
CA VAL A 50 -8.91 -13.61 12.60
C VAL A 50 -9.66 -14.89 12.99
N VAL A 51 -9.37 -15.46 14.17
CA VAL A 51 -10.13 -16.61 14.69
C VAL A 51 -11.54 -16.19 15.14
N GLU A 52 -11.74 -14.94 15.57
CA GLU A 52 -13.05 -14.42 16.02
C GLU A 52 -13.93 -13.82 14.91
N ASN A 53 -13.38 -13.40 13.75
CA ASN A 53 -14.13 -12.71 12.67
C ASN A 53 -14.23 -13.49 11.33
N ASN A 54 -14.43 -14.82 11.40
CA ASN A 54 -14.55 -15.73 10.25
C ASN A 54 -15.75 -15.50 9.28
N ASN A 55 -16.38 -14.33 9.22
CA ASN A 55 -17.54 -14.10 8.34
C ASN A 55 -17.34 -13.04 7.24
N PHE A 56 -16.33 -12.15 7.34
CA PHE A 56 -16.11 -11.12 6.30
C PHE A 56 -15.19 -11.61 5.16
N PHE A 57 -14.12 -12.34 5.51
CA PHE A 57 -13.11 -12.79 4.56
C PHE A 57 -13.54 -13.95 3.66
N ASP A 58 -14.48 -14.78 4.10
CA ASP A 58 -14.97 -15.90 3.30
C ASP A 58 -15.84 -15.47 2.11
N MET A 59 -16.35 -14.24 2.13
CA MET A 59 -17.25 -13.72 1.11
C MET A 59 -16.52 -13.03 -0.07
N TYR A 60 -15.27 -12.60 0.15
CA TYR A 60 -14.37 -12.07 -0.89
C TYR A 60 -13.47 -13.16 -1.52
N GLN A 61 -13.77 -14.45 -1.26
CA GLN A 61 -12.97 -15.54 -1.80
C GLN A 61 -12.97 -15.54 -3.33
N THR A 62 -11.77 -15.69 -3.88
CA THR A 62 -11.47 -15.90 -5.30
C THR A 62 -12.29 -17.05 -5.89
N PRO A 63 -12.57 -17.08 -7.21
CA PRO A 63 -13.13 -18.28 -7.83
C PRO A 63 -12.27 -19.52 -7.48
N GLU A 64 -12.89 -20.58 -6.96
CA GLU A 64 -12.29 -21.84 -6.45
C GLU A 64 -11.49 -22.67 -7.49
N SER A 65 -10.89 -22.08 -8.52
CA SER A 65 -10.29 -22.82 -9.63
C SER A 65 -8.96 -22.29 -10.17
N MET A 66 -8.24 -21.46 -9.42
CA MET A 66 -6.80 -21.32 -9.64
C MET A 66 -6.04 -21.95 -8.47
N PRO A 67 -5.01 -22.79 -8.74
CA PRO A 67 -4.21 -23.33 -7.67
C PRO A 67 -3.65 -22.16 -6.87
N LEU A 68 -3.94 -22.14 -5.57
CA LEU A 68 -3.04 -21.50 -4.64
C LEU A 68 -1.66 -21.98 -5.03
N ILE A 69 -0.77 -21.08 -5.42
CA ILE A 69 0.65 -21.43 -5.37
C ILE A 69 0.89 -21.62 -3.88
N GLU A 70 0.73 -22.85 -3.41
CA GLU A 70 1.32 -23.32 -2.18
C GLU A 70 2.83 -23.16 -2.39
N VAL A 71 3.33 -21.97 -2.12
CA VAL A 71 4.70 -21.81 -1.73
C VAL A 71 4.74 -22.54 -0.40
N GLU A 72 5.18 -23.79 -0.44
CA GLU A 72 5.67 -24.48 0.75
C GLU A 72 6.44 -23.45 1.55
N SER A 73 6.08 -23.28 2.82
CA SER A 73 6.86 -22.47 3.74
C SER A 73 8.22 -23.13 3.89
N GLU A 74 9.11 -22.94 2.92
CA GLU A 74 10.53 -23.01 3.14
C GLU A 74 10.80 -21.93 4.18
N GLU A 75 10.96 -22.36 5.43
CA GLU A 75 11.50 -21.53 6.50
C GLU A 75 12.71 -20.79 5.95
N ASP A 76 12.50 -19.50 5.71
CA ASP A 76 13.34 -18.56 5.00
C ASP A 76 14.84 -18.87 5.07
N ASN A 77 15.34 -19.50 4.01
CA ASN A 77 16.71 -19.33 3.55
C ASN A 77 16.85 -17.95 2.86
N VAL A 78 16.29 -16.90 3.48
CA VAL A 78 16.51 -15.52 3.07
C VAL A 78 17.98 -15.23 3.35
N ASP A 79 18.76 -15.25 2.27
CA ASP A 79 20.19 -14.99 2.25
C ASP A 79 20.52 -13.85 3.22
N GLN A 80 21.37 -14.11 4.21
CA GLN A 80 21.83 -13.09 5.15
C GLN A 80 22.46 -11.90 4.41
N ASN A 81 22.95 -12.09 3.19
CA ASN A 81 23.37 -11.00 2.31
C ASN A 81 22.19 -10.13 1.84
N PHE A 82 21.03 -10.70 1.55
CA PHE A 82 19.84 -9.92 1.16
C PHE A 82 19.37 -9.02 2.31
N ARG A 83 19.23 -9.57 3.53
CA ARG A 83 18.89 -8.79 4.73
C ARG A 83 19.92 -7.71 5.04
N SER A 84 21.21 -8.03 4.95
CA SER A 84 22.28 -7.06 5.21
C SER A 84 22.42 -5.99 4.11
N ASN A 85 22.06 -6.31 2.85
CA ASN A 85 22.05 -5.35 1.75
C ASN A 85 20.86 -4.37 1.85
N ILE A 86 19.67 -4.84 2.24
CA ILE A 86 18.52 -3.96 2.53
C ILE A 86 18.88 -2.97 3.63
N LEU A 87 19.38 -3.47 4.77
CA LEU A 87 19.68 -2.63 5.94
C LEU A 87 20.80 -1.61 5.70
N ARG A 88 21.76 -1.91 4.81
CA ARG A 88 22.85 -0.97 4.43
C ARG A 88 22.42 0.10 3.43
N SER A 89 21.30 -0.11 2.73
CA SER A 89 20.82 0.78 1.66
C SER A 89 19.89 1.90 2.14
N VAL A 90 19.48 1.88 3.41
CA VAL A 90 18.49 2.82 3.95
C VAL A 90 19.22 4.06 4.47
N GLU A 91 18.90 5.20 3.90
CA GLU A 91 19.43 6.50 4.32
C GLU A 91 19.02 6.83 5.77
N GLU A 92 19.84 7.60 6.49
CA GLU A 92 19.51 8.05 7.85
C GLU A 92 18.17 8.80 7.86
N ASN A 93 17.36 8.58 8.91
CA ASN A 93 16.02 9.16 9.09
C ASN A 93 14.97 8.75 8.04
N CYS A 94 15.13 7.57 7.42
CA CYS A 94 14.10 6.98 6.56
C CYS A 94 13.45 5.75 7.20
N ALA A 95 12.15 5.56 6.93
CA ALA A 95 11.50 4.26 7.05
C ALA A 95 11.87 3.40 5.83
N ALA A 96 12.29 2.17 6.07
CA ALA A 96 12.57 1.20 5.02
C ALA A 96 11.31 0.39 4.72
N VAL A 97 10.80 0.51 3.49
CA VAL A 97 9.61 -0.22 3.04
C VAL A 97 10.02 -1.16 1.92
N SER A 98 9.88 -2.47 2.12
CA SER A 98 10.16 -3.48 1.09
C SER A 98 8.89 -4.20 0.71
N LEU A 99 8.55 -4.16 -0.57
CA LEU A 99 7.30 -4.71 -1.09
C LEU A 99 7.58 -5.65 -2.26
N VAL A 100 6.91 -6.81 -2.24
CA VAL A 100 6.84 -7.75 -3.36
C VAL A 100 5.64 -7.40 -4.24
N TYR A 101 5.86 -7.44 -5.55
CA TYR A 101 4.82 -7.30 -6.56
C TYR A 101 5.19 -8.14 -7.78
N PHE A 102 4.21 -8.42 -8.62
CA PHE A 102 4.41 -9.28 -9.79
C PHE A 102 4.18 -8.51 -11.09
N THR A 103 5.10 -8.69 -12.03
CA THR A 103 4.96 -8.26 -13.44
C THR A 103 4.58 -9.45 -14.31
N ASN A 104 4.42 -9.24 -15.63
CA ASN A 104 4.04 -10.31 -16.56
C ASN A 104 2.78 -11.06 -16.09
N PHE A 105 1.75 -10.32 -15.66
CA PHE A 105 0.46 -10.83 -15.20
C PHE A 105 0.52 -11.83 -14.03
N GLY A 106 1.50 -11.68 -13.14
CA GLY A 106 1.66 -12.52 -11.95
C GLY A 106 2.80 -13.52 -12.04
N SER A 107 3.46 -13.65 -13.19
CA SER A 107 4.51 -14.66 -13.40
C SER A 107 5.88 -14.24 -12.89
N ASP A 108 6.20 -12.95 -12.92
CA ASP A 108 7.55 -12.48 -12.67
C ASP A 108 7.60 -11.72 -11.35
N GLU A 109 8.17 -12.32 -10.31
CA GLU A 109 8.33 -11.69 -9.00
C GLU A 109 9.34 -10.53 -9.05
N GLN A 110 8.95 -9.40 -8.46
CA GLN A 110 9.79 -8.23 -8.27
C GLN A 110 9.74 -7.80 -6.81
N ILE A 111 10.87 -7.28 -6.31
CA ILE A 111 10.93 -6.63 -5.00
C ILE A 111 11.39 -5.19 -5.20
N ILE A 112 10.72 -4.25 -4.54
CA ILE A 112 11.16 -2.87 -4.44
C ILE A 112 11.40 -2.51 -2.99
N THR A 113 12.56 -1.92 -2.72
CA THR A 113 12.90 -1.33 -1.42
C THR A 113 12.91 0.18 -1.56
N LEU A 114 12.13 0.84 -0.71
CA LEU A 114 11.96 2.27 -0.64
C LEU A 114 12.58 2.78 0.66
N SER A 115 13.28 3.91 0.56
CA SER A 115 13.64 4.73 1.72
C SER A 115 12.67 5.91 1.72
N VAL A 116 11.73 5.90 2.67
CA VAL A 116 10.72 6.96 2.83
C VAL A 116 11.21 7.88 3.94
N PRO A 117 11.58 9.15 3.65
CA PRO A 117 12.02 10.08 4.69
C PRO A 117 10.96 10.23 5.78
N TRP A 118 11.38 10.18 7.05
CA TRP A 118 10.47 10.31 8.19
C TRP A 118 9.70 11.62 8.18
N GLU A 119 10.33 12.71 7.73
CA GLU A 119 9.68 14.01 7.57
C GLU A 119 8.48 13.97 6.61
N LYS A 120 8.51 13.07 5.61
CA LYS A 120 7.42 12.91 4.64
C LYS A 120 6.25 12.17 5.26
N TYR A 121 6.52 11.09 6.00
CA TYR A 121 5.51 10.41 6.80
C TYR A 121 4.88 11.39 7.81
N GLU A 122 5.72 12.09 8.57
CA GLU A 122 5.26 13.06 9.58
C GLU A 122 4.44 14.20 8.95
N TYR A 123 4.81 14.67 7.75
CA TYR A 123 4.04 15.67 7.01
C TYR A 123 2.62 15.18 6.73
N TYR A 124 2.45 14.00 6.14
CA TYR A 124 1.12 13.46 5.84
C TYR A 124 0.34 13.10 7.10
N HIS A 125 1.02 12.54 8.10
CA HIS A 125 0.42 12.15 9.38
C HIS A 125 -0.10 13.34 10.20
N LYS A 126 0.44 14.55 9.98
CA LYS A 126 -0.05 15.79 10.62
C LYS A 126 -1.10 16.53 9.81
N ARG A 127 -1.39 16.12 8.57
CA ARG A 127 -2.47 16.71 7.77
C ARG A 127 -3.83 16.35 8.40
N PRO A 128 -4.92 17.01 8.00
CA PRO A 128 -6.24 16.59 8.43
C PRO A 128 -6.57 15.17 7.92
N HIS A 129 -7.07 14.33 8.83
CA HIS A 129 -7.66 13.02 8.54
C HIS A 129 -9.16 13.06 8.87
N PRO A 130 -9.99 13.76 8.07
CA PRO A 130 -11.43 13.69 8.27
C PRO A 130 -11.89 12.23 8.30
N ARG A 131 -12.81 11.94 9.22
CA ARG A 131 -13.41 10.60 9.29
C ARG A 131 -14.08 10.28 7.98
N CYS A 132 -13.98 9.01 7.62
CA CYS A 132 -14.66 8.39 6.53
C CYS A 132 -16.14 8.71 6.64
N ILE A 133 -16.64 9.30 5.56
CA ILE A 133 -18.00 9.76 5.47
C ILE A 133 -18.85 8.51 5.21
N SER A 134 -19.62 8.08 6.20
CA SER A 134 -20.52 6.92 6.08
C SER A 134 -21.76 7.20 5.21
N ASN A 135 -21.95 8.43 4.74
CA ASN A 135 -23.09 8.82 3.91
C ASN A 135 -22.64 9.47 2.60
N PHE A 136 -22.86 8.74 1.50
CA PHE A 136 -22.61 9.13 0.11
C PHE A 136 -23.09 10.53 -0.27
N ASN A 137 -24.21 10.99 0.30
CA ASN A 137 -24.77 12.32 0.00
C ASN A 137 -23.94 13.49 0.56
N THR A 138 -22.86 13.19 1.28
CA THR A 138 -22.00 14.20 1.91
C THR A 138 -20.53 14.07 1.53
N ILE A 139 -20.18 13.18 0.60
CA ILE A 139 -18.81 13.07 0.11
C ILE A 139 -18.45 14.34 -0.66
N ASP A 140 -17.39 15.02 -0.22
CA ASP A 140 -16.79 16.14 -0.94
C ASP A 140 -15.69 15.58 -1.85
N ASP A 141 -15.99 15.47 -3.15
CA ASP A 141 -15.04 15.00 -4.18
C ASP A 141 -13.69 15.70 -4.09
N ARG A 142 -13.67 16.99 -3.74
CA ARG A 142 -12.43 17.77 -3.62
C ARG A 142 -11.61 17.32 -2.42
N ALA A 143 -12.26 17.03 -1.30
CA ALA A 143 -11.60 16.53 -0.11
C ALA A 143 -11.00 15.14 -0.34
N ILE A 144 -11.71 14.25 -1.05
CA ILE A 144 -11.18 12.94 -1.44
C ILE A 144 -10.00 13.08 -2.40
N ALA A 145 -10.08 13.98 -3.38
CA ALA A 145 -9.00 14.20 -4.33
C ALA A 145 -7.68 14.65 -3.66
N GLU A 146 -7.71 15.25 -2.47
CA GLU A 146 -6.49 15.61 -1.72
C GLU A 146 -5.68 14.39 -1.26
N TYR A 147 -6.31 13.23 -1.10
CA TYR A 147 -5.64 11.97 -0.78
C TYR A 147 -4.91 11.36 -1.97
N ILE A 148 -5.18 11.85 -3.19
CA ILE A 148 -4.58 11.34 -4.42
C ILE A 148 -3.29 12.11 -4.73
N THR A 149 -2.20 11.66 -4.15
CA THR A 149 -0.89 12.34 -4.17
C THR A 149 -0.01 11.83 -5.31
N SER A 150 -0.48 11.94 -6.57
CA SER A 150 0.22 11.41 -7.76
C SER A 150 1.61 12.00 -8.00
N ASP A 151 1.83 13.22 -7.51
CA ASP A 151 3.02 14.02 -7.77
C ASP A 151 4.08 13.82 -6.68
N GLU A 152 3.74 13.05 -5.64
CA GLU A 152 4.62 12.70 -4.54
C GLU A 152 5.84 11.91 -5.04
N SER A 153 7.04 12.28 -4.59
CA SER A 153 8.31 11.75 -5.10
C SER A 153 8.46 10.24 -4.91
N ILE A 154 7.92 9.68 -3.81
CA ILE A 154 7.92 8.22 -3.60
C ILE A 154 6.94 7.53 -4.56
N ILE A 155 5.73 8.09 -4.74
CA ILE A 155 4.71 7.55 -5.65
C ILE A 155 5.22 7.55 -7.10
N THR A 156 5.78 8.68 -7.56
CA THR A 156 6.39 8.80 -8.90
C THR A 156 7.57 7.84 -9.09
N LYS A 157 8.38 7.60 -8.04
CA LYS A 157 9.48 6.62 -8.08
C LYS A 157 8.95 5.20 -8.25
N ILE A 158 7.91 4.81 -7.50
CA ILE A 158 7.29 3.48 -7.63
C ILE A 158 6.73 3.31 -9.04
N ALA A 159 5.88 4.24 -9.51
CA ALA A 159 5.26 4.18 -10.83
C ALA A 159 6.29 4.05 -11.96
N ARG A 160 7.39 4.82 -11.91
CA ARG A 160 8.50 4.71 -12.88
C ARG A 160 9.23 3.38 -12.80
N THR A 161 9.47 2.88 -11.59
CA THR A 161 10.19 1.62 -11.37
C THR A 161 9.38 0.46 -11.94
N VAL A 162 8.09 0.36 -11.60
CA VAL A 162 7.20 -0.68 -12.12
C VAL A 162 7.08 -0.57 -13.64
N ARG A 163 6.88 0.65 -14.17
CA ARG A 163 6.85 0.89 -15.64
C ARG A 163 8.10 0.36 -16.36
N SER A 164 9.28 0.52 -15.76
CA SER A 164 10.53 0.02 -16.36
C SER A 164 10.63 -1.51 -16.44
N LYS A 165 9.74 -2.22 -15.75
CA LYS A 165 9.65 -3.69 -15.68
C LYS A 165 8.47 -4.27 -16.45
N THR A 166 7.68 -3.43 -17.12
CA THR A 166 6.47 -3.84 -17.84
C THR A 166 6.52 -3.39 -19.29
N HIS A 167 5.80 -4.08 -20.17
CA HIS A 167 5.87 -3.89 -21.63
C HIS A 167 4.62 -3.26 -22.24
N SER A 168 3.51 -3.19 -21.50
CA SER A 168 2.24 -2.62 -21.99
C SER A 168 1.51 -1.81 -20.91
N GLN A 169 0.53 -0.98 -21.32
CA GLN A 169 -0.32 -0.25 -20.38
C GLN A 169 -1.16 -1.19 -19.50
N VAL A 170 -1.69 -2.26 -20.08
CA VAL A 170 -2.49 -3.27 -19.35
C VAL A 170 -1.64 -4.02 -18.33
N GLU A 171 -0.42 -4.39 -18.70
CA GLU A 171 0.51 -5.05 -17.78
C GLU A 171 0.95 -4.11 -16.66
N LEU A 172 1.28 -2.85 -16.98
CA LEU A 172 1.61 -1.84 -15.97
C LEU A 172 0.48 -1.64 -14.97
N ALA A 173 -0.74 -1.51 -15.45
CA ALA A 173 -1.91 -1.37 -14.59
C ALA A 173 -2.09 -2.56 -13.64
N ASN A 174 -1.97 -3.79 -14.16
CA ASN A 174 -2.06 -5.00 -13.35
C ASN A 174 -0.89 -5.16 -12.37
N ALA A 175 0.32 -4.76 -12.74
CA ALA A 175 1.48 -4.80 -11.85
C ALA A 175 1.34 -3.79 -10.70
N LEU A 176 0.83 -2.59 -10.97
CA LEU A 176 0.53 -1.58 -9.94
C LEU A 176 -0.66 -1.98 -9.07
N LEU A 177 -1.65 -2.68 -9.63
CA LEU A 177 -2.77 -3.23 -8.87
C LEU A 177 -2.25 -4.31 -7.91
N ASN A 178 -1.47 -5.25 -8.43
CA ASN A 178 -0.84 -6.28 -7.63
C ASN A 178 0.08 -5.71 -6.54
N PHE A 179 0.78 -4.60 -6.82
CA PHE A 179 1.63 -3.92 -5.84
C PHE A 179 0.85 -3.51 -4.59
N VAL A 180 -0.38 -2.97 -4.76
CA VAL A 180 -1.17 -2.50 -3.62
C VAL A 180 -1.90 -3.62 -2.90
N GLN A 181 -2.30 -4.71 -3.59
CA GLN A 181 -3.15 -5.74 -3.01
C GLN A 181 -2.55 -6.48 -1.81
N ASP A 182 -3.41 -6.88 -0.86
CA ASP A 182 -3.03 -7.82 0.18
C ASP A 182 -2.91 -9.23 -0.38
N LYS A 183 -1.65 -9.67 -0.47
CA LYS A 183 -1.26 -11.00 -0.97
C LYS A 183 -1.08 -12.01 0.16
N ARG A 184 -1.36 -11.63 1.41
CA ARG A 184 -1.03 -12.41 2.63
C ARG A 184 0.46 -12.78 2.74
N HIS A 185 1.31 -12.14 1.95
CA HIS A 185 2.76 -12.31 1.95
C HIS A 185 3.44 -11.32 2.92
N GLY A 186 4.51 -11.72 3.63
CA GLY A 186 5.16 -10.87 4.65
C GLY A 186 5.75 -9.56 4.13
N LEU A 187 5.94 -9.46 2.81
CA LEU A 187 6.37 -8.26 2.09
C LEU A 187 5.26 -7.68 1.20
N SER A 188 3.98 -7.86 1.54
CA SER A 188 2.88 -7.15 0.88
C SER A 188 2.22 -6.17 1.84
N LEU A 189 1.48 -5.20 1.29
CA LEU A 189 0.54 -4.44 2.10
C LEU A 189 -0.49 -5.39 2.72
N ARG A 190 -1.03 -4.99 3.87
CA ARG A 190 -2.02 -5.73 4.64
C ARG A 190 -3.33 -5.00 4.66
N PHE A 191 -4.40 -5.73 4.41
CA PHE A 191 -5.73 -5.25 4.70
C PHE A 191 -6.01 -5.39 6.19
N TYR A 192 -6.42 -4.30 6.82
CA TYR A 192 -7.01 -4.34 8.15
C TYR A 192 -8.05 -3.23 8.28
N PRO A 193 -9.26 -3.55 8.77
CA PRO A 193 -10.30 -2.55 8.94
C PRO A 193 -9.86 -1.54 10.01
N SER A 194 -9.92 -0.26 9.67
CA SER A 194 -9.53 0.81 10.60
C SER A 194 -10.68 1.08 11.57
N THR A 195 -10.45 0.84 12.87
CA THR A 195 -11.44 1.15 13.93
C THR A 195 -11.71 2.65 14.06
N ASN A 196 -10.81 3.51 13.55
CA ASN A 196 -10.92 4.96 13.65
C ASN A 196 -11.63 5.60 12.46
N THR A 197 -12.01 4.83 11.43
CA THR A 197 -12.65 5.33 10.19
C THR A 197 -11.83 6.42 9.48
N GLU A 198 -10.56 6.64 9.81
CA GLU A 198 -9.76 7.72 9.23
C GLU A 198 -9.12 7.29 7.91
N TYR A 199 -9.26 8.13 6.88
CA TYR A 199 -8.60 7.93 5.60
C TYR A 199 -7.09 8.13 5.71
N LYS A 200 -6.32 7.28 5.02
CA LYS A 200 -4.85 7.36 5.00
C LYS A 200 -4.32 7.96 3.71
N TYR A 201 -3.27 8.78 3.82
CA TYR A 201 -2.52 9.19 2.64
C TYR A 201 -1.65 8.03 2.13
N PRO A 202 -1.35 7.97 0.81
CA PRO A 202 -0.52 6.93 0.21
C PRO A 202 0.83 6.69 0.90
N ILE A 203 1.48 7.74 1.41
CA ILE A 203 2.74 7.60 2.17
C ILE A 203 2.53 6.89 3.50
N GLU A 204 1.43 7.17 4.21
CA GLU A 204 1.10 6.48 5.45
C GLU A 204 0.82 5.01 5.16
N THR A 205 0.03 4.70 4.13
CA THR A 205 -0.23 3.32 3.70
C THR A 205 1.05 2.54 3.44
N LEU A 206 2.04 3.16 2.78
CA LEU A 206 3.34 2.53 2.51
C LEU A 206 4.17 2.30 3.78
N VAL A 207 4.25 3.29 4.67
CA VAL A 207 5.09 3.21 5.89
C VAL A 207 4.46 2.29 6.94
N GLU A 208 3.14 2.33 7.07
CA GLU A 208 2.35 1.50 7.99
C GLU A 208 1.98 0.14 7.39
N MET A 209 2.46 -0.15 6.18
CA MET A 209 2.31 -1.42 5.49
C MET A 209 0.86 -1.88 5.31
N GLY A 210 -0.09 -0.95 5.15
CA GLY A 210 -1.50 -1.32 4.90
C GLY A 210 -2.54 -0.34 5.43
N GLY A 211 -3.79 -0.81 5.43
CA GLY A 211 -4.99 -0.08 5.85
C GLY A 211 -6.27 -0.76 5.38
N ASP A 212 -7.37 -0.02 5.37
CA ASP A 212 -8.68 -0.49 4.89
C ASP A 212 -8.77 -0.34 3.34
N CYS A 213 -9.95 -0.54 2.75
CA CYS A 213 -10.18 -0.48 1.31
C CYS A 213 -9.77 0.88 0.71
N ASP A 214 -10.07 1.98 1.42
CA ASP A 214 -9.74 3.35 1.04
C ASP A 214 -8.22 3.57 0.90
N ALA A 215 -7.44 3.05 1.86
CA ALA A 215 -5.99 3.24 1.90
C ALA A 215 -5.32 2.57 0.69
N HIS A 216 -5.82 1.40 0.31
CA HIS A 216 -5.39 0.65 -0.88
C HIS A 216 -5.82 1.37 -2.17
N ALA A 217 -7.07 1.81 -2.22
CA ALA A 217 -7.63 2.51 -3.37
C ALA A 217 -6.93 3.84 -3.64
N PHE A 218 -6.66 4.66 -2.62
CA PHE A 218 -5.99 5.95 -2.76
C PHE A 218 -4.53 5.80 -3.16
N LEU A 219 -3.82 4.81 -2.62
CA LEU A 219 -2.47 4.48 -3.06
C LEU A 219 -2.47 4.04 -4.53
N PHE A 220 -3.37 3.15 -4.93
CA PHE A 220 -3.46 2.69 -6.31
C PHE A 220 -3.82 3.82 -7.28
N ALA A 221 -4.84 4.62 -6.96
CA ALA A 221 -5.24 5.77 -7.76
C ALA A 221 -4.10 6.78 -7.92
N SER A 222 -3.33 7.04 -6.86
CA SER A 222 -2.15 7.91 -6.91
C SER A 222 -1.07 7.35 -7.83
N LEU A 223 -0.79 6.05 -7.75
CA LEU A 223 0.18 5.38 -8.62
C LEU A 223 -0.26 5.39 -10.09
N MET A 224 -1.54 5.15 -10.35
CA MET A 224 -2.11 5.13 -11.70
C MET A 224 -2.10 6.53 -12.34
N LYS A 225 -2.51 7.57 -11.60
CA LYS A 225 -2.38 8.95 -12.06
C LYS A 225 -0.92 9.35 -12.31
N SER A 226 -0.01 8.96 -11.41
CA SER A 226 1.43 9.19 -11.57
C SER A 226 2.00 8.50 -12.81
N ALA A 227 1.46 7.33 -13.15
CA ALA A 227 1.77 6.62 -14.38
C ALA A 227 1.08 7.21 -15.62
N GLY A 228 0.21 8.23 -15.50
CA GLY A 228 -0.41 8.91 -16.64
C GLY A 228 -1.73 8.29 -17.12
N PHE A 229 -2.36 7.43 -16.30
CA PHE A 229 -3.70 6.93 -16.58
C PHE A 229 -4.76 7.94 -16.11
N LYS A 230 -5.92 7.92 -16.76
CA LYS A 230 -7.13 8.55 -16.22
C LYS A 230 -7.76 7.58 -15.22
N VAL A 231 -8.22 8.12 -14.10
CA VAL A 231 -8.66 7.33 -12.96
C VAL A 231 -9.99 7.85 -12.44
N LEU A 232 -10.86 6.92 -12.04
CA LEU A 232 -12.08 7.19 -11.28
C LEU A 232 -11.99 6.43 -9.96
N LEU A 233 -12.48 7.02 -8.88
CA LEU A 233 -12.83 6.25 -7.70
C LEU A 233 -14.28 5.79 -7.82
N ILE A 234 -14.52 4.57 -7.35
CA ILE A 234 -15.85 3.97 -7.28
C ILE A 234 -16.14 3.71 -5.82
N PHE A 235 -17.16 4.37 -5.29
CA PHE A 235 -17.64 4.11 -3.94
C PHE A 235 -18.93 3.28 -4.06
N PHE A 236 -18.92 2.06 -3.54
CA PHE A 236 -20.09 1.18 -3.49
C PHE A 236 -20.88 1.38 -2.21
N ASP A 237 -22.20 1.47 -2.37
CA ASP A 237 -23.16 1.48 -1.27
C ASP A 237 -23.01 0.22 -0.40
N GLU A 238 -23.45 0.32 0.87
CA GLU A 238 -23.30 -0.68 1.93
C GLU A 238 -23.35 -2.14 1.43
N ILE A 239 -22.19 -2.79 1.35
CA ILE A 239 -22.08 -4.19 0.90
C ILE A 239 -22.55 -5.14 2.00
N ILE A 240 -22.29 -4.76 3.25
CA ILE A 240 -22.76 -5.38 4.49
C ILE A 240 -23.14 -4.22 5.42
N GLU A 241 -24.10 -4.43 6.33
CA GLU A 241 -24.52 -3.43 7.31
C GLU A 241 -23.31 -2.62 7.85
N TYR A 242 -23.31 -1.32 7.54
CA TYR A 242 -22.33 -0.32 7.99
C TYR A 242 -20.92 -0.36 7.36
N GLN A 243 -20.69 -1.09 6.26
CA GLN A 243 -19.41 -1.05 5.53
C GLN A 243 -19.59 -0.66 4.06
N HIS A 244 -19.01 0.50 3.72
CA HIS A 244 -18.83 0.97 2.35
C HIS A 244 -17.57 0.31 1.76
N HIS A 245 -17.44 0.34 0.44
CA HIS A 245 -16.23 -0.13 -0.24
C HIS A 245 -15.77 0.86 -1.28
N ILE A 246 -14.48 1.11 -1.32
CA ILE A 246 -13.87 2.02 -2.27
C ILE A 246 -12.96 1.19 -3.17
N ALA A 247 -13.23 1.26 -4.46
CA ALA A 247 -12.42 0.68 -5.50
C ALA A 247 -12.01 1.76 -6.51
N VAL A 248 -11.25 1.35 -7.51
CA VAL A 248 -10.74 2.23 -8.55
C VAL A 248 -11.16 1.69 -9.90
N ALA A 249 -11.44 2.57 -10.85
CA ALA A 249 -11.49 2.21 -12.26
C ALA A 249 -10.51 3.05 -13.08
N ILE A 250 -9.91 2.41 -14.07
CA ILE A 250 -8.84 2.99 -14.87
C ILE A 250 -9.22 2.99 -16.34
N GLN A 251 -8.90 4.07 -17.03
CA GLN A 251 -9.13 4.14 -18.47
C GLN A 251 -8.05 3.32 -19.20
N LEU A 252 -8.49 2.44 -20.10
CA LEU A 252 -7.61 1.72 -21.02
C LEU A 252 -8.14 1.90 -22.45
N GLU A 253 -7.23 2.12 -23.41
CA GLU A 253 -7.60 2.23 -24.83
C GLU A 253 -8.12 0.91 -25.41
N GLN A 254 -7.67 -0.21 -24.83
CA GLN A 254 -8.07 -1.55 -25.23
C GLN A 254 -8.52 -2.32 -23.99
N PRO A 255 -9.56 -3.17 -24.12
CA PRO A 255 -10.00 -4.02 -23.03
C PRO A 255 -8.86 -4.88 -22.48
N PRO A 256 -8.79 -5.09 -21.16
CA PRO A 256 -7.82 -5.99 -20.56
C PRO A 256 -8.10 -7.42 -21.04
N THR A 257 -7.15 -8.04 -21.73
CA THR A 257 -7.32 -9.40 -22.29
C THR A 257 -7.00 -10.53 -21.30
N ASN A 258 -6.62 -10.15 -20.08
CA ASN A 258 -6.04 -11.04 -19.09
C ASN A 258 -6.93 -11.18 -17.86
N THR A 259 -8.20 -10.81 -17.90
CA THR A 259 -9.15 -11.03 -16.80
C THR A 259 -9.26 -12.52 -16.43
N LEU A 260 -9.72 -12.79 -15.22
CA LEU A 260 -9.92 -14.15 -14.74
C LEU A 260 -11.02 -14.81 -15.59
N ARG A 261 -10.74 -16.01 -16.12
CA ARG A 261 -11.51 -16.71 -17.17
C ARG A 261 -12.99 -17.02 -16.85
N HIS A 262 -13.49 -16.59 -15.70
CA HIS A 262 -14.83 -16.89 -15.19
C HIS A 262 -15.55 -15.67 -14.61
N ILE A 263 -15.03 -14.47 -14.84
CA ILE A 263 -15.61 -13.22 -14.35
C ILE A 263 -15.82 -12.34 -15.58
N GLU A 264 -17.00 -11.74 -15.72
CA GLU A 264 -17.25 -10.79 -16.80
C GLU A 264 -16.41 -9.53 -16.56
N ASP A 265 -15.79 -9.01 -17.62
CA ASP A 265 -15.07 -7.75 -17.57
C ASP A 265 -16.05 -6.63 -17.18
N PHE A 266 -15.93 -6.10 -15.96
CA PHE A 266 -16.70 -4.93 -15.55
C PHE A 266 -16.01 -3.67 -16.07
N SER A 267 -16.65 -3.11 -17.09
CA SER A 267 -16.33 -1.80 -17.62
C SER A 267 -17.49 -0.85 -17.41
N LEU A 268 -17.16 0.43 -17.26
CA LEU A 268 -18.13 1.50 -17.21
C LEU A 268 -17.71 2.62 -18.15
N THR A 269 -18.70 3.24 -18.79
CA THR A 269 -18.49 4.39 -19.65
C THR A 269 -18.64 5.68 -18.85
N TYR A 270 -17.60 6.52 -18.84
CA TYR A 270 -17.65 7.85 -18.25
C TYR A 270 -17.06 8.86 -19.24
N ASN A 271 -17.78 9.95 -19.53
CA ASN A 271 -17.38 10.96 -20.52
C ASN A 271 -16.98 10.39 -21.91
N ASN A 272 -17.68 9.35 -22.38
CA ASN A 272 -17.41 8.62 -23.63
C ASN A 272 -16.07 7.86 -23.67
N GLU A 273 -15.49 7.56 -22.51
CA GLU A 273 -14.31 6.71 -22.38
C GLU A 273 -14.65 5.50 -21.51
N GLU A 274 -14.02 4.37 -21.84
CA GLU A 274 -14.20 3.10 -21.12
C GLU A 274 -13.20 2.99 -19.98
N TYR A 275 -13.72 2.72 -18.79
CA TYR A 275 -12.95 2.50 -17.58
C TYR A 275 -13.17 1.07 -17.07
N TYR A 276 -12.10 0.43 -16.64
CA TYR A 276 -12.11 -0.95 -16.17
C TYR A 276 -11.87 -0.99 -14.67
N PHE A 277 -12.67 -1.80 -13.99
CA PHE A 277 -12.63 -1.97 -12.55
C PHE A 277 -11.32 -2.56 -12.05
N ALA A 278 -10.92 -2.20 -10.84
CA ALA A 278 -9.75 -2.75 -10.18
C ALA A 278 -10.02 -2.90 -8.68
N GLU A 279 -10.18 -4.14 -8.23
CA GLU A 279 -10.27 -4.48 -6.81
C GLU A 279 -8.88 -4.41 -6.16
N THR A 280 -8.69 -3.45 -5.26
CA THR A 280 -7.37 -3.14 -4.67
C THR A 280 -7.10 -3.86 -3.35
N THR A 281 -8.11 -4.42 -2.72
CA THR A 281 -8.04 -4.89 -1.32
C THR A 281 -7.48 -6.30 -1.23
N CYS A 282 -8.04 -7.21 -2.02
CA CYS A 282 -7.66 -8.62 -2.02
C CYS A 282 -6.76 -8.94 -3.21
N SER A 283 -5.96 -10.00 -3.08
CA SER A 283 -5.08 -10.47 -4.15
C SER A 283 -5.84 -11.20 -5.26
N ASN A 284 -5.12 -11.41 -6.37
CA ASN A 284 -5.53 -12.19 -7.55
C ASN A 284 -6.60 -11.55 -8.44
N TRP A 285 -7.17 -10.42 -8.05
CA TRP A 285 -7.98 -9.60 -8.94
C TRP A 285 -7.11 -8.90 -9.97
N ARG A 286 -7.54 -8.93 -11.22
CA ARG A 286 -6.94 -8.20 -12.33
C ARG A 286 -7.84 -7.05 -12.73
N VAL A 287 -7.25 -6.08 -13.42
CA VAL A 287 -8.03 -4.99 -14.01
C VAL A 287 -9.08 -5.59 -14.95
N GLY A 288 -10.34 -5.23 -14.73
CA GLY A 288 -11.53 -5.73 -15.40
C GLY A 288 -12.32 -6.74 -14.57
N ASP A 289 -11.71 -7.39 -13.57
CA ASP A 289 -12.43 -8.38 -12.76
C ASP A 289 -13.31 -7.70 -11.70
N LEU A 290 -14.61 -7.99 -11.69
CA LEU A 290 -15.52 -7.55 -10.63
C LEU A 290 -15.78 -8.69 -9.62
N PRO A 291 -15.50 -8.48 -8.33
CA PRO A 291 -15.92 -9.40 -7.29
C PRO A 291 -17.44 -9.67 -7.34
N PRO A 292 -17.90 -10.93 -7.31
CA PRO A 292 -19.33 -11.25 -7.42
C PRO A 292 -20.22 -10.57 -6.37
N ILE A 293 -19.68 -10.28 -5.20
CA ILE A 293 -20.38 -9.57 -4.12
C ILE A 293 -20.75 -8.12 -4.49
N LEU A 294 -20.03 -7.52 -5.44
CA LEU A 294 -20.28 -6.16 -5.92
C LEU A 294 -21.26 -6.12 -7.09
N ASN A 295 -21.72 -7.28 -7.58
CA ASN A 295 -22.73 -7.32 -8.62
C ASN A 295 -24.03 -6.68 -8.13
N ASP A 296 -24.62 -5.83 -8.99
CA ASP A 296 -25.88 -5.13 -8.74
C ASP A 296 -25.88 -4.18 -7.52
N ILE A 297 -24.73 -3.93 -6.91
CA ILE A 297 -24.57 -2.91 -5.85
C ILE A 297 -24.48 -1.53 -6.51
N SER A 298 -25.26 -0.58 -6.00
CA SER A 298 -25.20 0.81 -6.45
C SER A 298 -23.88 1.46 -6.05
N TYR A 299 -23.38 2.35 -6.91
CA TYR A 299 -22.11 3.03 -6.68
C TYR A 299 -22.14 4.47 -7.17
N GLN A 300 -21.21 5.26 -6.66
CA GLN A 300 -20.92 6.63 -7.10
C GLN A 300 -19.53 6.71 -7.72
N ILE A 301 -19.41 7.56 -8.76
CA ILE A 301 -18.17 7.83 -9.46
C ILE A 301 -17.63 9.17 -8.99
N ILE A 302 -16.38 9.18 -8.50
CA ILE A 302 -15.63 10.41 -8.23
C ILE A 302 -14.51 10.51 -9.27
N PRO A 303 -14.58 11.45 -10.22
CA PRO A 303 -13.53 11.64 -11.21
C PRO A 303 -12.29 12.32 -10.59
N LEU A 304 -11.09 11.83 -10.94
CA LEU A 304 -9.82 12.33 -10.42
C LEU A 304 -8.96 13.05 -11.45
#